data_AF-A0AAD3P2G7-F1
#
_entry.id   AF-A0AAD3P2G7-F1
#
_cell.length_a   1.000
_cell.length_b   1.000
_cell.length_c   1.000
_cell.angle_alpha   90.00
_cell.angle_beta   90.00
_cell.angle_gamma   90.00
#
_symmetry.space_group_name_H-M   'P 1'
#
loop_
_entity.id
_entity.type
_entity.pdbx_description
1 polymer ?
#
loop_
_entity_poly.entity_id
_entity_poly.type
_entity_poly.pdbx_seq_one_letter_code
_entity_poly.pdbx_strand_id
1 'polypeptide(L)'
;MTSIITAAEARALDPALQAPAVLDRLDKLIREAACRGAKELRVPGDLTVSSGYSIKFRTPGVSDALEEAGYTVTPRSEDRQFVDVWLEISWRTA
;
A
#
# COMPACT_ATOMS: atom_id res chain seq x y z
N MET A 1 -11.46 -32.07 0.73
CA MET A 1 -12.31 -31.15 1.52
C MET A 1 -12.30 -29.81 0.79
N THR A 2 -13.38 -29.50 0.08
CA THR A 2 -13.55 -28.21 -0.61
C THR A 2 -14.08 -27.21 0.41
N SER A 3 -13.23 -26.28 0.86
CA SER A 3 -13.66 -25.21 1.75
C SER A 3 -14.63 -24.30 1.00
N ILE A 4 -15.92 -24.43 1.28
CA ILE A 4 -16.97 -23.57 0.72
C ILE A 4 -16.89 -22.24 1.47
N ILE A 5 -16.04 -21.34 0.99
CA ILE A 5 -16.06 -19.93 1.42
C ILE A 5 -17.37 -19.30 0.98
N THR A 6 -17.97 -18.52 1.88
CA THR A 6 -19.21 -17.80 1.58
C THR A 6 -18.98 -16.74 0.51
N ALA A 7 -20.03 -16.34 -0.23
CA ALA A 7 -19.93 -15.30 -1.26
C ALA A 7 -19.39 -13.96 -0.71
N ALA A 8 -19.57 -13.70 0.58
CA ALA A 8 -19.01 -12.55 1.28
C ALA A 8 -17.49 -12.68 1.48
N GLU A 9 -17.00 -13.87 1.88
CA GLU A 9 -15.57 -14.16 1.98
C GLU A 9 -14.90 -14.18 0.61
N ALA A 10 -15.56 -14.71 -0.42
CA ALA A 10 -15.09 -14.65 -1.80
C ALA A 10 -14.99 -13.21 -2.34
N ARG A 11 -15.93 -12.34 -1.97
CA ARG A 11 -15.87 -10.89 -2.29
C ARG A 11 -14.80 -10.16 -1.50
N ALA A 12 -14.56 -10.54 -0.25
CA ALA A 12 -13.44 -10.03 0.53
C ALA A 12 -12.09 -10.45 -0.05
N LEU A 13 -12.03 -11.56 -0.79
CA LEU A 13 -10.85 -12.02 -1.52
C LEU A 13 -10.68 -11.34 -2.89
N ASP A 14 -11.65 -10.57 -3.36
CA ASP A 14 -11.58 -9.92 -4.66
C ASP A 14 -10.72 -8.66 -4.59
N PRO A 15 -9.55 -8.64 -5.26
CA PRO A 15 -8.63 -7.50 -5.17
C PRO A 15 -9.23 -6.21 -5.73
N ALA A 16 -10.19 -6.28 -6.67
CA ALA A 16 -10.82 -5.08 -7.22
C ALA A 16 -11.76 -4.40 -6.21
N LEU A 17 -12.36 -5.16 -5.28
CA LEU A 17 -13.21 -4.63 -4.21
C LEU A 17 -12.41 -4.13 -3.00
N GLN A 18 -11.15 -4.53 -2.87
CA GLN A 18 -10.28 -4.08 -1.78
C GLN A 18 -9.64 -2.71 -2.02
N ALA A 19 -9.50 -2.26 -3.27
CA ALA A 19 -8.82 -1.00 -3.59
C ALA A 19 -9.38 0.21 -2.81
N PRO A 20 -10.71 0.43 -2.69
CA PRO A 20 -11.24 1.54 -1.91
C PRO A 20 -10.93 1.44 -0.41
N ALA A 21 -10.98 0.24 0.16
CA ALA A 21 -10.69 0.02 1.58
C ALA A 21 -9.20 0.22 1.90
N VAL A 22 -8.32 -0.19 0.97
CA VAL A 22 -6.88 0.06 1.07
C VAL A 22 -6.57 1.55 0.97
N LEU A 23 -7.22 2.27 0.06
CA LEU A 23 -7.08 3.72 -0.07
C LEU A 23 -7.57 4.47 1.18
N ASP A 24 -8.70 4.10 1.77
CA ASP A 24 -9.20 4.71 3.01
C ASP A 24 -8.23 4.49 4.19
N ARG A 25 -7.65 3.28 4.27
CA ARG A 25 -6.62 2.97 5.29
C ARG A 25 -5.35 3.78 5.06
N LEU A 26 -4.90 3.92 3.81
CA LEU A 26 -3.72 4.72 3.49
C LEU A 26 -3.96 6.22 3.76
N ASP A 27 -5.13 6.77 3.42
CA ASP A 27 -5.49 8.15 3.73
C ASP A 27 -5.42 8.44 5.23
N LYS A 28 -5.95 7.54 6.08
CA LYS A 28 -5.83 7.66 7.54
C LYS A 28 -4.37 7.70 8.00
N LEU A 29 -3.54 6.78 7.52
CA LEU A 29 -2.12 6.72 7.88
C LEU A 29 -1.36 7.96 7.41
N ILE A 30 -1.64 8.43 6.20
CA ILE A 30 -1.04 9.64 5.63
C ILE A 30 -1.43 10.85 6.47
N ARG A 31 -2.71 11.01 6.83
CA ARG A 31 -3.18 12.10 7.67
C ARG A 31 -2.54 12.06 9.05
N GLU A 32 -2.46 10.90 9.68
CA GLU A 32 -1.78 10.76 10.98
C GLU A 32 -0.30 11.12 10.89
N ALA A 33 0.40 10.69 9.83
CA ALA A 33 1.79 11.04 9.60
C ALA A 33 1.96 12.54 9.32
N ALA A 34 1.11 13.13 8.50
CA ALA A 34 1.09 14.57 8.20
C ALA A 34 0.80 15.42 9.44
N CYS A 35 -0.12 15.00 10.31
CA CYS A 35 -0.38 15.64 11.61
C CYS A 35 0.86 15.65 12.52
N ARG A 36 1.76 14.67 12.36
CA ARG A 36 3.05 14.60 13.07
C ARG A 36 4.17 15.37 12.37
N GLY A 37 3.87 16.04 11.25
CA GLY A 37 4.84 16.80 10.45
C GLY A 37 5.67 15.95 9.48
N ALA A 38 5.32 14.68 9.27
CA ALA A 38 5.99 13.85 8.26
C ALA A 38 5.57 14.27 6.85
N LYS A 39 6.48 14.06 5.89
CA LYS A 39 6.24 14.29 4.44
C LYS A 39 6.23 13.00 3.63
N GLU A 40 6.41 11.89 4.34
CA GLU A 40 6.54 10.56 3.78
C GLU A 40 5.93 9.54 4.75
N LEU A 41 5.42 8.45 4.19
CA LEU A 41 4.87 7.30 4.88
C LEU A 41 5.49 6.03 4.30
N ARG A 42 6.11 5.24 5.16
CA ARG A 42 6.46 3.86 4.81
C ARG A 42 5.19 3.01 4.80
N VAL A 43 4.88 2.40 3.65
CA VAL A 43 3.69 1.57 3.48
C VAL A 43 3.80 0.30 4.34
N PRO A 44 2.75 -0.06 5.09
CA PRO A 44 2.70 -1.32 5.82
C PRO A 44 2.93 -2.53 4.93
N GLY A 45 3.76 -3.48 5.40
CA GLY A 45 4.10 -4.70 4.64
C GLY A 45 2.91 -5.62 4.33
N ASP A 46 1.78 -5.48 5.04
CA ASP A 46 0.57 -6.25 4.72
C ASP A 46 -0.11 -5.81 3.42
N LEU A 47 0.09 -4.53 3.05
CA LEU A 47 -0.46 -3.91 1.84
C LEU A 47 0.46 -4.04 0.63
N THR A 48 1.69 -4.52 0.83
CA THR A 48 2.69 -4.70 -0.22
C THR A 48 2.94 -6.16 -0.53
N VAL A 49 3.48 -6.40 -1.71
CA VAL A 49 4.02 -7.68 -2.14
C VAL A 49 5.42 -7.46 -2.70
N SER A 50 6.40 -8.15 -2.14
CA SER A 50 7.79 -8.15 -2.61
C SER A 50 8.01 -9.38 -3.49
N SER A 51 8.53 -9.16 -4.70
CA SER A 51 8.97 -10.21 -5.62
C SER A 51 10.41 -9.92 -6.02
N GLY A 52 11.36 -10.58 -5.36
CA GLY A 52 12.79 -10.31 -5.53
C GLY A 52 13.14 -8.87 -5.12
N TYR A 53 13.71 -8.11 -6.06
CA TYR A 53 14.08 -6.69 -5.87
C TYR A 53 12.94 -5.71 -6.17
N SER A 54 11.75 -6.19 -6.50
CA SER A 54 10.58 -5.35 -6.79
C SER A 54 9.56 -5.41 -5.66
N ILE A 55 9.04 -4.26 -5.27
CA ILE A 55 7.91 -4.15 -4.35
C ILE A 55 6.77 -3.39 -5.02
N LYS A 56 5.55 -3.89 -4.85
CA LYS A 56 4.32 -3.29 -5.38
C LYS A 56 3.21 -3.39 -4.35
N PHE A 57 2.13 -2.63 -4.53
CA PHE A 57 0.92 -2.90 -3.75
C PHE A 57 0.36 -4.27 -4.10
N ARG A 58 -0.14 -4.97 -3.09
CA ARG A 58 -0.86 -6.24 -3.27
C ARG A 58 -2.12 -6.02 -4.10
N THR A 59 -2.77 -4.87 -3.90
CA THR A 59 -4.02 -4.52 -4.56
C THR A 59 -3.75 -3.70 -5.81
N PRO A 60 -4.20 -4.15 -7.00
CA PRO A 60 -4.02 -3.43 -8.25
C PRO A 60 -4.81 -2.10 -8.23
N GLY A 61 -4.29 -1.08 -8.92
CA GLY A 61 -4.93 0.25 -9.03
C GLY A 61 -4.70 1.19 -7.84
N VAL A 62 -4.11 0.70 -6.73
CA VAL A 62 -3.79 1.56 -5.58
C VAL A 62 -2.67 2.54 -5.91
N SER A 63 -1.63 2.10 -6.63
CA SER A 63 -0.55 3.00 -7.09
C SER A 63 -1.12 4.13 -7.95
N ASP A 64 -1.85 3.80 -9.00
CA ASP A 64 -2.41 4.76 -9.94
C ASP A 64 -3.33 5.76 -9.22
N ALA A 65 -4.21 5.29 -8.33
CA ALA A 65 -5.10 6.16 -7.57
C ALA A 65 -4.35 7.12 -6.62
N LEU A 66 -3.22 6.70 -6.05
CA LEU A 66 -2.36 7.56 -5.23
C LEU A 66 -1.64 8.61 -6.10
N GLU A 67 -1.14 8.22 -7.27
CA GLU A 67 -0.50 9.14 -8.22
C GLU A 67 -1.51 10.17 -8.76
N GLU A 68 -2.74 9.75 -9.08
CA GLU A 68 -3.84 10.64 -9.47
C GLU A 68 -4.23 11.61 -8.34
N ALA A 69 -4.13 11.18 -7.09
CA ALA A 69 -4.36 12.04 -5.92
C ALA A 69 -3.16 12.98 -5.61
N GLY A 70 -2.07 12.90 -6.38
CA GLY A 70 -0.90 13.77 -6.24
C GLY A 70 0.17 13.27 -5.26
N TYR A 71 0.07 12.01 -4.81
CA TYR A 71 1.11 11.37 -4.02
C TYR A 71 2.21 10.79 -4.92
N THR A 72 3.44 10.77 -4.42
CA THR A 72 4.56 10.10 -5.08
C THR A 72 4.81 8.76 -4.42
N VAL A 73 4.69 7.67 -5.18
CA VAL A 73 4.97 6.31 -4.69
C VAL A 73 6.36 5.89 -5.18
N THR A 74 7.31 5.70 -4.27
CA THR A 74 8.68 5.29 -4.60
C THR A 74 9.03 3.96 -3.95
N PRO A 75 9.51 2.96 -4.71
CA PRO A 75 10.10 1.77 -4.14
C PRO A 75 11.47 2.12 -3.54
N ARG A 76 11.68 1.76 -2.29
CA ARG A 76 12.93 1.93 -1.55
C ARG A 76 13.49 0.56 -1.17
N SER A 77 14.81 0.49 -1.16
CA SER A 77 15.53 -0.68 -0.68
C SER A 77 16.69 -0.23 0.19
N GLU A 78 16.88 -0.88 1.33
CA GLU A 78 18.07 -0.75 2.16
C GLU A 78 18.97 -1.97 1.95
N ASP A 79 20.16 -1.72 1.41
CA ASP A 79 21.20 -2.73 1.22
C ASP A 79 21.95 -2.93 2.55
N ARG A 80 21.45 -3.86 3.37
CA ARG A 80 22.13 -4.41 4.55
C ARG A 80 22.22 -5.93 4.41
N GLN A 81 22.77 -6.59 5.44
CA GLN A 81 22.91 -8.05 5.49
C GLN A 81 21.57 -8.80 5.26
N PHE A 82 20.44 -8.12 5.47
CA PHE A 82 19.13 -8.48 4.94
C PHE A 82 18.62 -7.31 4.08
N VAL A 83 18.24 -7.57 2.83
CA VAL A 83 17.66 -6.56 1.94
C VAL A 83 16.25 -6.25 2.42
N ASP A 84 16.05 -5.05 2.98
CA ASP A 84 14.72 -4.55 3.35
C ASP A 84 14.17 -3.72 2.19
N VAL A 85 13.03 -4.10 1.64
CA VAL A 85 12.38 -3.38 0.52
C VAL A 85 11.01 -2.89 1.00
N TRP A 86 10.72 -1.60 0.81
CA TRP A 86 9.44 -0.99 1.17
C TRP A 86 8.93 -0.05 0.08
N LEU A 87 7.61 0.18 0.07
CA LEU A 87 7.03 1.32 -0.66
C LEU A 87 7.00 2.53 0.26
N GLU A 88 7.37 3.67 -0.29
CA GLU A 88 7.32 4.97 0.36
C GLU A 88 6.31 5.84 -0.38
N ILE A 89 5.34 6.39 0.34
CA ILE A 89 4.38 7.36 -0.18
C ILE A 89 4.82 8.73 0.33
N SER A 90 5.12 9.65 -0.57
CA SER A 90 5.56 11.01 -0.23
C SER A 90 4.56 12.03 -0.76
N TRP A 91 4.36 13.11 -0.02
CA TRP A 91 3.50 14.23 -0.40
C TRP A 91 4.24 15.56 -0.26
N ARG A 92 3.98 16.49 -1.18
CA ARG A 92 4.36 17.88 -0.98
C ARG A 92 3.33 18.52 -0.07
N THR A 93 3.75 18.90 1.14
CA THR A 93 3.01 19.90 1.92
C THR A 93 2.99 21.18 1.08
N ALA A 94 1.79 21.57 0.62
CA ALA A 94 1.55 22.89 0.06
C ALA A 94 1.92 23.99 1.06
#